data_AF-A0A818Q0M0-F1
#
_entry.id   AF-A0A818Q0M0-F1
#
_cell.length_a   1.000
_cell.length_b   1.000
_cell.length_c   1.000
_cell.angle_alpha   90.00
_cell.angle_beta   90.00
_cell.angle_gamma   90.00
#
_symmetry.space_group_name_H-M   'P 1'
#
loop_
_entity.id
_entity.type
_entity.pdbx_description
1 polymer ?
#
loop_
_entity_poly.entity_id
_entity_poly.type
_entity_poly.pdbx_seq_one_letter_code
_entity_poly.pdbx_strand_id
1 'polypeptide(L)'
;MYFYRSPSSGSNKTSTANKNYSYTSFDFLQKHEQQLPRLIPFVHDVNTYQSLFSVLTHIQLLWELILLNEPIAVFGSFPTYCSRTVQALVHIIWPLRYASDYRPFFTIHNSEFQEITFNSSKKSSNKTSSSSKISMQPSLIIGVTNPFFAKLLNQWPHIIRVNDNQEERSKNRQNGSFFFLDHDEGDSSTNELDDNIDLSSSPQTTTTTTTTIIKHLSIKKISTNTKPYTHARAINNNSSHLTFDIKPGLYTKYKSYLQRDKTILKKLQSTNAQQRPDTVQNALIRRFFLELTQSFIIPLERYFTSLLPLRKYYQVNRKPPIIKEFDNEEFLKTLDQYGPQLTSGLKGDWKELYKHFLLTPNFRLWLSNRRQEANSKIYSLYIETIANCRLEQDLKISKLTEIELVDLLLRFNDLIQRLESKTDELLLTIDQTIKNDYIEKLKIKIKIIIEEKLSDDMKLLFHKQVKISLS
;
A
#
# COMPACT_ATOMS: atom_id res chain seq x y z
N MET A 1 -1.77 -26.57 14.28
CA MET A 1 -2.98 -27.39 14.50
C MET A 1 -4.20 -26.60 14.08
N TYR A 2 -4.61 -26.75 12.83
CA TYR A 2 -5.95 -26.40 12.36
C TYR A 2 -6.42 -27.59 11.53
N PHE A 3 -7.45 -28.28 12.02
CA PHE A 3 -8.00 -29.49 11.40
C PHE A 3 -8.82 -29.11 10.16
N TYR A 4 -8.38 -29.59 8.99
CA TYR A 4 -9.26 -29.77 7.83
C TYR A 4 -9.73 -31.23 7.85
N ARG A 5 -11.04 -31.44 8.00
CA ARG A 5 -11.67 -32.75 7.80
C ARG A 5 -12.72 -32.58 6.71
N SER A 6 -12.37 -32.99 5.49
CA SER A 6 -13.31 -33.16 4.39
C SER A 6 -14.24 -34.34 4.69
N PRO A 7 -15.53 -34.29 4.32
CA PRO A 7 -16.31 -35.50 4.10
C PRO A 7 -16.40 -35.83 2.62
N SER A 8 -16.22 -37.12 2.36
CA SER A 8 -16.31 -37.84 1.10
C SER A 8 -17.76 -37.99 0.58
N SER A 9 -17.82 -38.25 -0.72
CA SER A 9 -18.97 -38.57 -1.58
C SER A 9 -19.86 -39.73 -1.10
N GLY A 10 -21.18 -39.60 -1.33
CA GLY A 10 -22.17 -40.70 -1.24
C GLY A 10 -23.61 -40.30 -1.62
N SER A 11 -24.01 -40.62 -2.86
CA SER A 11 -25.35 -40.97 -3.39
C SER A 11 -26.66 -40.26 -2.95
N ASN A 12 -27.32 -39.66 -3.97
CA ASN A 12 -28.76 -39.51 -4.27
C ASN A 12 -29.82 -39.68 -3.16
N LYS A 13 -30.64 -38.62 -2.98
CA LYS A 13 -32.11 -38.69 -2.89
C LYS A 13 -32.74 -37.31 -3.15
N THR A 14 -33.83 -37.33 -3.91
CA THR A 14 -34.70 -36.23 -4.29
C THR A 14 -35.41 -35.62 -3.07
N SER A 15 -35.39 -34.29 -2.93
CA SER A 15 -36.40 -33.56 -2.16
C SER A 15 -36.38 -32.07 -2.50
N THR A 16 -37.52 -31.60 -2.98
CA THR A 16 -37.93 -30.20 -3.15
C THR A 16 -37.96 -29.47 -1.81
N ALA A 17 -37.10 -28.47 -1.62
CA ALA A 17 -37.22 -27.56 -0.48
C ALA A 17 -36.67 -26.17 -0.82
N ASN A 18 -37.54 -25.17 -0.61
CA ASN A 18 -37.30 -23.73 -0.64
C ASN A 18 -35.96 -23.35 -0.02
N LYS A 19 -35.04 -22.79 -0.83
CA LYS A 19 -33.88 -22.06 -0.32
C LYS A 19 -34.21 -20.58 -0.20
N ASN A 20 -34.66 -20.20 0.99
CA ASN A 20 -34.50 -18.83 1.49
C ASN A 20 -33.01 -18.53 1.54
N TYR A 21 -32.52 -17.76 0.58
CA TYR A 21 -31.15 -17.27 0.57
C TYR A 21 -31.01 -16.14 1.60
N SER A 22 -30.69 -16.49 2.84
CA SER A 22 -30.17 -15.54 3.83
C SER A 22 -28.71 -15.21 3.49
N TYR A 23 -28.49 -14.40 2.45
CA TYR A 23 -27.18 -13.78 2.23
C TYR A 23 -27.04 -12.61 3.19
N THR A 24 -26.24 -12.79 4.23
CA THR A 24 -25.81 -11.69 5.09
C THR A 24 -24.89 -10.75 4.31
N SER A 25 -24.87 -9.45 4.63
CA SER A 25 -24.02 -8.45 3.97
C SER A 25 -22.52 -8.79 3.99
N PHE A 26 -22.12 -9.76 4.81
CA PHE A 26 -20.75 -10.22 5.01
C PHE A 26 -20.22 -11.09 3.85
N ASP A 27 -21.04 -11.99 3.30
CA ASP A 27 -20.63 -12.89 2.20
C ASP A 27 -20.41 -12.15 0.86
N PHE A 28 -20.95 -10.94 0.75
CA PHE A 28 -21.00 -10.19 -0.51
C PHE A 28 -19.73 -9.38 -0.79
N LEU A 29 -19.03 -8.92 0.25
CA LEU A 29 -17.72 -8.25 0.11
C LEU A 29 -16.58 -9.26 0.01
N GLN A 30 -16.71 -10.41 0.66
CA GLN A 30 -15.64 -11.42 0.72
C GLN A 30 -15.46 -12.21 -0.60
N LYS A 31 -16.53 -12.35 -1.40
CA LYS A 31 -16.48 -13.12 -2.66
C LYS A 31 -15.57 -12.51 -3.74
N HIS A 32 -15.24 -11.23 -3.65
CA HIS A 32 -14.28 -10.59 -4.56
C HIS A 32 -12.86 -10.48 -3.99
N GLU A 33 -12.62 -10.82 -2.71
CA GLU A 33 -11.26 -10.94 -2.16
C GLU A 33 -10.57 -12.27 -2.50
N GLN A 34 -11.33 -13.30 -2.92
CA GLN A 34 -10.76 -14.63 -3.21
C GLN A 34 -10.17 -14.78 -4.61
N GLN A 35 -10.20 -13.74 -5.43
CA GLN A 35 -9.23 -13.57 -6.50
C GLN A 35 -8.29 -12.44 -6.09
N LEU A 36 -7.34 -12.76 -5.20
CA LEU A 36 -6.10 -11.97 -5.13
C LEU A 36 -5.64 -11.78 -6.57
N PRO A 37 -5.56 -10.54 -7.09
CA PRO A 37 -4.95 -10.33 -8.38
C PRO A 37 -3.58 -11.02 -8.29
N ARG A 38 -3.33 -12.00 -9.17
CA ARG A 38 -1.96 -12.41 -9.50
C ARG A 38 -1.23 -11.09 -9.64
N LEU A 39 -0.27 -10.78 -8.75
CA LEU A 39 0.55 -9.58 -8.88
C LEU A 39 1.02 -9.59 -10.33
N ILE A 40 0.48 -8.70 -11.16
CA ILE A 40 1.15 -8.34 -12.39
C ILE A 40 2.43 -7.70 -11.85
N PRO A 41 3.61 -8.30 -12.06
CA PRO A 41 4.84 -7.67 -11.62
C PRO A 41 4.85 -6.30 -12.27
N PHE A 42 4.78 -5.25 -11.45
CA PHE A 42 4.93 -3.90 -11.94
C PHE A 42 6.28 -3.89 -12.68
N VAL A 43 6.34 -3.35 -13.90
CA VAL A 43 7.55 -3.35 -14.74
C VAL A 43 8.75 -2.67 -14.02
N HIS A 44 8.50 -2.00 -12.90
CA HIS A 44 9.48 -1.34 -12.04
C HIS A 44 9.51 -1.89 -10.61
N ASP A 45 9.44 -3.21 -10.43
CA ASP A 45 9.43 -3.81 -9.11
C ASP A 45 10.75 -3.56 -8.35
N VAL A 46 10.84 -2.43 -7.65
CA VAL A 46 12.05 -1.98 -6.96
C VAL A 46 12.40 -2.99 -5.87
N ASN A 47 13.63 -3.51 -5.88
CA ASN A 47 14.14 -4.38 -4.82
C ASN A 47 14.13 -3.62 -3.48
N THR A 48 13.05 -3.83 -2.70
CA THR A 48 12.74 -3.17 -1.43
C THR A 48 13.80 -3.52 -0.40
N TYR A 49 14.26 -4.77 -0.39
CA TYR A 49 15.32 -5.21 0.52
C TYR A 49 16.63 -4.45 0.29
N GLN A 50 17.09 -4.36 -0.96
CA GLN A 50 18.32 -3.65 -1.30
C GLN A 50 18.20 -2.15 -1.02
N SER A 51 17.05 -1.56 -1.39
CA SER A 51 16.80 -0.12 -1.23
C SER A 51 16.73 0.30 0.24
N LEU A 52 16.18 -0.54 1.11
CA LEU A 52 16.05 -0.26 2.55
C LEU A 52 17.18 -0.88 3.38
N PHE A 53 18.23 -1.42 2.76
CA PHE A 53 19.27 -2.18 3.44
C PHE A 53 19.90 -1.42 4.62
N SER A 54 20.21 -0.13 4.44
CA SER A 54 20.83 0.71 5.48
C SER A 54 19.92 0.96 6.70
N VAL A 55 18.62 0.71 6.55
CA VAL A 55 17.59 1.03 7.54
C VAL A 55 16.73 -0.19 7.93
N LEU A 56 17.17 -1.41 7.60
CA LEU A 56 16.43 -2.65 7.90
C LEU A 56 16.14 -2.85 9.38
N THR A 57 16.97 -2.33 10.27
CA THR A 57 16.75 -2.41 11.72
C THR A 57 15.58 -1.54 12.20
N HIS A 58 15.07 -0.67 11.34
CA HIS A 58 14.01 0.30 11.61
C HIS A 58 12.75 0.09 10.75
N ILE A 59 12.57 -1.07 10.11
CA ILE A 59 11.45 -1.30 9.17
C ILE A 59 10.06 -0.97 9.72
N GLN A 60 9.76 -1.29 10.99
CA GLN A 60 8.46 -0.97 11.60
C GLN A 60 8.29 0.54 11.78
N LEU A 61 9.34 1.22 12.21
CA LEU A 61 9.34 2.67 12.37
C LEU A 61 9.19 3.36 11.01
N LEU A 62 9.87 2.87 9.97
CA LEU A 62 9.69 3.39 8.61
C LEU A 62 8.24 3.23 8.14
N TRP A 63 7.67 2.04 8.32
CA TRP A 63 6.27 1.78 7.99
C TRP A 63 5.34 2.78 8.68
N GLU A 64 5.57 3.04 9.98
CA GLU A 64 4.80 4.01 10.75
C GLU A 64 4.94 5.44 10.22
N LEU A 65 6.16 5.90 9.91
CA LEU A 65 6.40 7.23 9.35
C LEU A 65 5.69 7.42 7.99
N ILE A 66 5.74 6.40 7.13
CA ILE A 66 5.07 6.43 5.82
C ILE A 66 3.55 6.39 5.98
N LEU A 67 3.05 5.55 6.89
CA LEU A 67 1.63 5.45 7.20
C LEU A 67 1.05 6.79 7.68
N LEU A 68 1.82 7.51 8.50
CA LEU A 68 1.42 8.79 9.08
C LEU A 68 1.73 10.02 8.19
N ASN A 69 2.21 9.80 6.96
CA ASN A 69 2.58 10.88 6.03
C ASN A 69 3.63 11.85 6.62
N GLU A 70 4.55 11.33 7.44
CA GLU A 70 5.62 12.13 8.03
C GLU A 70 6.64 12.58 6.95
N PRO A 71 7.17 13.80 7.00
CA PRO A 71 8.14 14.29 6.03
C PRO A 71 9.49 13.56 6.13
N ILE A 72 10.04 13.09 5.01
CA ILE A 72 11.30 12.33 4.98
C ILE A 72 12.23 12.84 3.89
N ALA A 73 13.47 13.18 4.28
CA ALA A 73 14.54 13.48 3.33
C ALA A 73 15.48 12.27 3.18
N VAL A 74 15.63 11.79 1.96
CA VAL A 74 16.50 10.66 1.59
C VAL A 74 17.76 11.20 0.93
N PHE A 75 18.91 10.97 1.56
CA PHE A 75 20.23 11.34 1.06
C PHE A 75 20.96 10.12 0.52
N GLY A 76 21.25 10.12 -0.77
CA GLY A 76 22.16 9.18 -1.43
C GLY A 76 23.32 9.93 -2.07
N SER A 77 24.33 9.21 -2.55
CA SER A 77 25.41 9.81 -3.37
C SER A 77 25.07 9.73 -4.85
N PHE A 78 24.15 8.84 -5.27
CA PHE A 78 23.62 8.77 -6.64
C PHE A 78 22.08 8.91 -6.73
N PRO A 79 21.55 9.55 -7.80
CA PRO A 79 20.10 9.74 -7.98
C PRO A 79 19.33 8.41 -8.05
N THR A 80 19.96 7.38 -8.59
CA THR A 80 19.39 6.02 -8.71
C THR A 80 19.09 5.39 -7.35
N TYR A 81 19.99 5.53 -6.37
CA TYR A 81 19.78 5.03 -5.02
C TYR A 81 18.72 5.82 -4.27
N CYS A 82 18.70 7.14 -4.42
CA CYS A 82 17.68 8.01 -3.83
C CYS A 82 16.29 7.65 -4.34
N SER A 83 16.12 7.62 -5.66
CA SER A 83 14.85 7.34 -6.32
C SER A 83 14.31 5.95 -6.00
N ARG A 84 15.16 4.91 -6.03
CA ARG A 84 14.77 3.56 -5.59
C ARG A 84 14.33 3.52 -4.13
N THR A 85 15.05 4.22 -3.25
CA THR A 85 14.70 4.25 -1.82
C THR A 85 13.37 4.96 -1.58
N VAL A 86 13.16 6.14 -2.18
CA VAL A 86 11.88 6.87 -2.10
C VAL A 86 10.74 6.03 -2.63
N GLN A 87 10.93 5.38 -3.79
CA GLN A 87 9.93 4.47 -4.34
C GLN A 87 9.64 3.32 -3.38
N ALA A 88 10.68 2.65 -2.85
CA ALA A 88 10.51 1.56 -1.90
C ALA A 88 9.73 2.00 -0.66
N LEU A 89 10.02 3.18 -0.10
CA LEU A 89 9.32 3.75 1.05
C LEU A 89 7.83 3.92 0.79
N VAL A 90 7.43 4.51 -0.33
CA VAL A 90 6.01 4.70 -0.71
C VAL A 90 5.27 3.36 -0.84
N HIS A 91 5.97 2.28 -1.20
CA HIS A 91 5.38 0.96 -1.40
C HIS A 91 5.27 0.11 -0.13
N ILE A 92 5.92 0.48 0.99
CA ILE A 92 5.90 -0.35 2.20
C ILE A 92 4.53 -0.40 2.88
N ILE A 93 3.62 0.52 2.55
CA ILE A 93 2.25 0.52 3.07
C ILE A 93 1.25 -0.14 2.13
N TRP A 94 1.68 -0.79 1.04
CA TRP A 94 0.75 -1.51 0.17
C TRP A 94 0.03 -2.62 0.95
N PRO A 95 -1.31 -2.82 0.79
CA PRO A 95 -2.20 -2.31 -0.26
C PRO A 95 -2.79 -0.90 -0.04
N LEU A 96 -2.45 -0.23 1.06
CA LEU A 96 -2.81 1.18 1.23
C LEU A 96 -2.05 2.03 0.21
N ARG A 97 -2.75 2.95 -0.46
CA ARG A 97 -2.12 3.90 -1.38
C ARG A 97 -1.59 5.11 -0.60
N TYR A 98 -0.33 5.46 -0.84
CA TYR A 98 0.23 6.70 -0.32
C TYR A 98 -0.41 7.90 -1.01
N ALA A 99 -0.87 8.86 -0.23
CA ALA A 99 -1.70 9.98 -0.69
C ALA A 99 -0.99 11.33 -0.67
N SER A 100 0.27 11.38 -0.25
CA SER A 100 1.06 12.61 -0.21
C SER A 100 2.07 12.68 -1.33
N ASP A 101 2.62 13.87 -1.53
CA ASP A 101 3.62 14.10 -2.55
C ASP A 101 4.92 13.38 -2.22
N TYR A 102 5.56 12.86 -3.25
CA TYR A 102 6.92 12.33 -3.15
C TYR A 102 7.70 12.69 -4.42
N ARG A 103 8.99 12.97 -4.24
CA ARG A 103 9.92 13.29 -5.31
C ARG A 103 11.07 12.30 -5.25
N PRO A 104 11.06 11.24 -6.11
CA PRO A 104 12.14 10.25 -6.12
C PRO A 104 13.53 10.87 -6.29
N PHE A 105 13.61 11.97 -7.03
CA PHE A 105 14.80 12.80 -7.12
C PHE A 105 14.41 14.27 -7.22
N PHE A 106 15.03 15.11 -6.38
CA PHE A 106 14.78 16.53 -6.25
C PHE A 106 16.07 17.33 -6.42
N THR A 107 15.98 18.42 -7.18
CA THR A 107 17.13 19.22 -7.62
C THR A 107 16.90 20.70 -7.34
N ILE A 108 17.98 21.48 -7.41
CA ILE A 108 17.93 22.94 -7.24
C ILE A 108 17.17 23.65 -8.37
N HIS A 109 16.95 22.97 -9.50
CA HIS A 109 16.26 23.52 -10.68
C HIS A 109 14.74 23.27 -10.64
N ASN A 110 14.24 22.56 -9.63
CA ASN A 110 12.81 22.39 -9.44
C ASN A 110 12.18 23.74 -9.08
N SER A 111 11.04 24.07 -9.69
CA SER A 111 10.30 25.31 -9.43
C SER A 111 9.93 25.46 -7.95
N GLU A 112 9.69 24.35 -7.25
CA GLU A 112 9.32 24.33 -5.83
C GLU A 112 10.52 24.34 -4.87
N PHE A 113 11.75 24.43 -5.39
CA PHE A 113 12.99 24.40 -4.60
C PHE A 113 12.99 25.40 -3.45
N GLN A 114 12.62 26.66 -3.73
CA GLN A 114 12.64 27.71 -2.72
C GLN A 114 11.59 27.47 -1.63
N GLU A 115 10.41 27.02 -2.00
CA GLU A 115 9.31 26.78 -1.07
C GLU A 115 9.67 25.65 -0.09
N ILE A 116 10.14 24.52 -0.60
CA ILE A 116 10.45 23.33 0.19
C ILE A 116 11.65 23.57 1.12
N THR A 117 12.67 24.26 0.64
CA THR A 117 13.93 24.45 1.39
C THR A 117 13.90 25.64 2.34
N PHE A 118 13.30 26.79 1.97
CA PHE A 118 13.32 27.99 2.82
C PHE A 118 12.16 28.05 3.82
N ASN A 119 11.00 27.44 3.54
CA ASN A 119 9.95 27.33 4.55
C ASN A 119 10.36 26.40 5.71
N SER A 120 11.29 25.48 5.46
CA SER A 120 11.92 24.66 6.50
C SER A 120 12.74 25.48 7.51
N SER A 121 13.30 26.64 7.13
CA SER A 121 14.17 27.46 8.01
C SER A 121 13.46 28.62 8.72
N LYS A 122 12.29 29.07 8.23
CA LYS A 122 11.54 30.21 8.80
C LYS A 122 10.89 29.95 10.18
N LYS A 123 11.05 28.77 10.77
CA LYS A 123 10.57 28.43 12.12
C LYS A 123 11.32 29.13 13.27
N SER A 124 12.36 29.94 13.00
CA SER A 124 13.17 30.55 14.06
C SER A 124 12.88 32.03 14.40
N SER A 125 12.09 32.80 13.62
CA SER A 125 12.06 34.27 13.83
C SER A 125 10.73 34.94 14.16
N ASN A 126 9.55 34.36 13.92
CA ASN A 126 8.29 35.10 14.19
C ASN A 126 7.37 34.38 15.19
N LYS A 127 7.60 34.66 16.49
CA LYS A 127 6.56 34.58 17.54
C LYS A 127 5.74 35.87 17.52
N THR A 128 4.67 35.91 16.73
CA THR A 128 3.55 36.82 16.97
C THR A 128 2.25 36.20 16.45
N SER A 129 1.45 35.79 17.44
CA SER A 129 0.01 36.03 17.60
C SER A 129 -1.00 35.54 16.53
N SER A 130 -2.00 34.84 17.08
CA SER A 130 -3.39 34.63 16.64
C SER A 130 -3.71 33.62 15.52
N SER A 131 -4.58 32.68 15.94
CA SER A 131 -5.42 31.73 15.19
C SER A 131 -4.74 30.64 14.34
N SER A 132 -4.75 29.43 14.91
CA SER A 132 -4.76 28.12 14.22
C SER A 132 -3.77 27.94 13.07
N LYS A 133 -2.46 28.01 13.36
CA LYS A 133 -1.41 27.50 12.47
C LYS A 133 -1.01 26.09 12.91
N ILE A 134 -1.66 25.08 12.31
CA ILE A 134 -1.05 23.75 12.20
C ILE A 134 0.32 23.96 11.55
N SER A 135 1.36 23.49 12.23
CA SER A 135 2.74 23.52 11.78
C SER A 135 2.86 22.67 10.48
N MET A 136 2.56 23.25 9.32
CA MET A 136 2.63 22.53 8.04
C MET A 136 4.06 22.57 7.50
N GLN A 137 4.91 21.66 7.97
CA GLN A 137 5.86 21.07 7.03
C GLN A 137 5.03 20.20 6.08
N PRO A 138 5.19 20.33 4.75
CA PRO A 138 4.40 19.52 3.82
C PRO A 138 4.73 18.05 4.07
N SER A 139 3.70 17.22 4.17
CA SER A 139 3.84 15.75 4.09
C SER A 139 4.49 15.42 2.76
N LEU A 140 5.82 15.25 2.76
CA LEU A 140 6.61 15.17 1.55
C LEU A 140 7.81 14.25 1.77
N ILE A 141 8.03 13.35 0.82
CA ILE A 141 9.24 12.53 0.76
C ILE A 141 10.11 13.02 -0.39
N ILE A 142 11.36 13.39 -0.14
CA ILE A 142 12.29 13.85 -1.18
C ILE A 142 13.57 13.03 -1.19
N GLY A 143 14.02 12.67 -2.40
CA GLY A 143 15.35 12.11 -2.64
C GLY A 143 16.31 13.16 -3.15
N VAL A 144 17.48 13.30 -2.51
CA VAL A 144 18.50 14.31 -2.84
C VAL A 144 19.90 13.69 -2.80
N THR A 145 20.80 14.19 -3.65
CA THR A 145 22.19 13.71 -3.70
C THR A 145 23.25 14.74 -3.34
N ASN A 146 22.89 16.02 -3.37
CA ASN A 146 23.88 17.09 -3.26
C ASN A 146 24.15 17.45 -1.78
N PRO A 147 25.42 17.52 -1.33
CA PRO A 147 25.81 18.09 -0.02
C PRO A 147 25.19 19.46 0.28
N PHE A 148 24.88 20.27 -0.73
CA PHE A 148 24.17 21.53 -0.55
C PHE A 148 22.81 21.35 0.16
N PHE A 149 22.04 20.32 -0.20
CA PHE A 149 20.74 20.03 0.42
C PHE A 149 20.87 19.70 1.90
N ALA A 150 22.03 19.23 2.35
CA ALA A 150 22.21 18.91 3.74
C ALA A 150 22.11 20.11 4.67
N LYS A 151 22.62 21.27 4.24
CA LYS A 151 22.51 22.50 5.02
C LYS A 151 21.05 22.98 5.03
N LEU A 152 20.37 22.86 3.90
CA LEU A 152 19.01 23.33 3.71
C LEU A 152 17.96 22.47 4.42
N LEU A 153 18.19 21.16 4.47
CA LEU A 153 17.24 20.19 5.02
C LEU A 153 17.67 19.64 6.39
N ASN A 154 18.68 20.22 7.05
CA ASN A 154 19.16 19.74 8.35
C ASN A 154 18.09 19.75 9.46
N GLN A 155 17.07 20.60 9.30
CA GLN A 155 15.94 20.70 10.23
C GLN A 155 14.76 19.79 9.86
N TRP A 156 14.91 18.93 8.85
CA TRP A 156 13.89 17.95 8.52
C TRP A 156 13.68 16.96 9.66
N PRO A 157 12.43 16.57 9.93
CA PRO A 157 12.11 15.73 11.08
C PRO A 157 12.73 14.33 10.96
N HIS A 158 12.83 13.82 9.72
CA HIS A 158 13.36 12.49 9.42
C HIS A 158 14.33 12.53 8.25
N ILE A 159 15.52 11.97 8.46
CA ILE A 159 16.58 11.90 7.46
C ILE A 159 17.00 10.43 7.29
N ILE A 160 17.04 9.95 6.05
CA ILE A 160 17.55 8.63 5.70
C ILE A 160 18.83 8.81 4.89
N ARG A 161 19.95 8.27 5.37
CA ARG A 161 21.20 8.18 4.59
C ARG A 161 21.31 6.79 3.98
N VAL A 162 21.25 6.72 2.65
CA VAL A 162 21.41 5.48 1.88
C VAL A 162 22.88 5.08 1.85
N ASN A 163 23.16 3.78 1.77
CA ASN A 163 24.53 3.27 1.67
C ASN A 163 24.95 3.08 0.21
N ASP A 164 25.99 3.83 -0.18
CA ASP A 164 26.64 3.85 -1.49
C ASP A 164 27.19 2.49 -1.97
N ASN A 165 27.70 1.70 -1.03
CA ASN A 165 28.72 0.68 -1.33
C ASN A 165 28.13 -0.71 -1.68
N GLN A 166 26.90 -0.76 -2.19
CA GLN A 166 26.20 -2.03 -2.46
C GLN A 166 26.75 -2.77 -3.69
N GLU A 167 27.28 -2.06 -4.70
CA GLU A 167 27.82 -2.68 -5.92
C GLU A 167 29.10 -3.50 -5.69
N GLU A 168 29.95 -3.12 -4.74
CA GLU A 168 31.16 -3.89 -4.40
C GLU A 168 30.83 -5.29 -3.88
N ARG A 169 29.66 -5.48 -3.25
CA ARG A 169 29.22 -6.80 -2.79
C ARG A 169 28.78 -7.73 -3.93
N SER A 170 28.25 -7.19 -5.01
CA SER A 170 27.85 -7.97 -6.18
C SER A 170 29.08 -8.39 -7.02
N LYS A 171 30.07 -7.51 -7.14
CA LYS A 171 31.34 -7.81 -7.84
C LYS A 171 32.20 -8.82 -7.08
N ASN A 172 32.32 -8.69 -5.75
CA ASN A 172 33.05 -9.68 -4.93
C ASN A 172 32.36 -11.05 -4.82
N ARG A 173 31.07 -11.16 -5.20
CA ARG A 173 30.36 -12.45 -5.30
C ARG A 173 30.64 -13.18 -6.62
N GLN A 174 30.99 -12.49 -7.70
CA GLN A 174 31.28 -13.10 -9.01
C GLN A 174 32.74 -13.53 -9.16
N ASN A 175 33.68 -12.86 -8.51
CA ASN A 175 35.11 -13.18 -8.61
C ASN A 175 35.55 -14.42 -7.81
N GLY A 176 34.62 -15.14 -7.15
CA GLY A 176 34.90 -16.37 -6.40
C GLY A 176 34.67 -17.67 -7.18
N SER A 177 34.34 -17.61 -8.47
CA SER A 177 34.04 -18.78 -9.29
C SER A 177 34.46 -18.55 -10.74
N PHE A 178 35.76 -18.34 -10.98
CA PHE A 178 36.32 -18.43 -12.33
C PHE A 178 37.83 -18.69 -12.28
N PHE A 179 38.21 -19.92 -11.93
CA PHE A 179 39.46 -20.50 -12.41
C PHE A 179 39.06 -21.44 -13.55
N PHE A 180 39.35 -21.04 -14.79
CA PHE A 180 39.39 -21.99 -15.88
C PHE A 180 40.52 -22.98 -15.61
N LEU A 181 40.19 -24.27 -15.64
CA LEU A 181 41.12 -25.35 -15.88
C LEU A 181 41.48 -25.27 -17.36
N ASP A 182 42.63 -24.69 -17.69
CA ASP A 182 43.24 -24.93 -18.99
C ASP A 182 43.97 -26.27 -18.94
N HIS A 183 43.52 -27.16 -19.81
CA HIS A 183 44.19 -28.39 -20.22
C HIS A 183 45.42 -28.02 -21.06
N ASP A 184 46.61 -28.45 -20.65
CA ASP A 184 47.79 -28.54 -21.53
C ASP A 184 48.14 -30.01 -21.75
N GLU A 185 47.89 -30.51 -22.96
CA GLU A 185 48.60 -31.66 -23.52
C GLU A 185 49.67 -31.15 -24.51
N GLY A 186 50.91 -31.56 -24.27
CA GLY A 186 51.98 -31.81 -25.26
C GLY A 186 52.42 -30.68 -26.18
N ASP A 187 53.65 -30.15 -25.98
CA ASP A 187 54.77 -30.59 -26.82
C ASP A 187 56.15 -30.09 -26.34
N SER A 188 57.14 -30.97 -26.56
CA SER A 188 58.57 -30.79 -26.84
C SER A 188 59.50 -29.83 -26.05
N SER A 189 60.50 -30.47 -25.42
CA SER A 189 61.95 -30.16 -25.42
C SER A 189 62.45 -28.81 -24.86
N THR A 190 63.25 -28.86 -23.79
CA THR A 190 64.72 -28.86 -23.86
C THR A 190 65.32 -28.98 -22.46
N ASN A 191 66.45 -29.68 -22.43
CA ASN A 191 67.25 -30.05 -21.26
C ASN A 191 67.79 -28.83 -20.52
N GLU A 192 67.98 -28.94 -19.21
CA GLU A 192 69.32 -28.86 -18.61
C GLU A 192 69.31 -29.44 -17.18
N LEU A 193 70.45 -30.03 -16.86
CA LEU A 193 70.73 -30.95 -15.77
C LEU A 193 71.03 -30.19 -14.47
N ASP A 194 70.75 -30.79 -13.32
CA ASP A 194 71.80 -31.26 -12.40
C ASP A 194 71.22 -31.90 -11.12
N ASP A 195 71.52 -33.20 -11.01
CA ASP A 195 71.90 -33.99 -9.85
C ASP A 195 71.57 -33.49 -8.43
N ASN A 196 70.77 -34.27 -7.68
CA ASN A 196 71.34 -35.27 -6.76
C ASN A 196 70.26 -36.02 -5.96
N ILE A 197 70.52 -37.31 -5.79
CA ILE A 197 69.77 -38.35 -5.09
C ILE A 197 70.01 -38.21 -3.58
N ASP A 198 68.96 -38.34 -2.74
CA ASP A 198 68.94 -39.40 -1.71
C ASP A 198 67.60 -39.60 -1.00
N LEU A 199 67.36 -40.87 -0.68
CA LEU A 199 66.18 -41.44 -0.06
C LEU A 199 66.09 -41.17 1.46
N SER A 200 64.85 -41.13 1.94
CA SER A 200 64.34 -41.81 3.16
C SER A 200 63.80 -40.97 4.34
N SER A 201 62.69 -41.51 4.88
CA SER A 201 62.12 -41.39 6.23
C SER A 201 61.15 -40.24 6.60
N SER A 202 59.89 -40.64 6.77
CA SER A 202 58.86 -40.04 7.64
C SER A 202 59.17 -40.31 9.15
N PRO A 203 58.40 -39.82 10.15
CA PRO A 203 57.72 -38.53 10.34
C PRO A 203 57.99 -37.88 11.74
N GLN A 204 57.52 -36.62 11.88
CA GLN A 204 57.03 -35.94 13.10
C GLN A 204 57.98 -35.22 14.10
N THR A 205 57.53 -33.98 14.37
CA THR A 205 57.56 -33.16 15.60
C THR A 205 58.87 -32.52 16.08
N THR A 206 58.95 -31.19 16.00
CA THR A 206 59.36 -30.30 17.11
C THR A 206 58.92 -28.85 16.85
N THR A 207 58.60 -28.19 17.96
CA THR A 207 58.41 -26.74 18.23
C THR A 207 59.58 -25.89 17.70
N THR A 208 59.51 -24.61 17.28
CA THR A 208 59.03 -23.40 17.98
C THR A 208 59.13 -22.17 17.03
N THR A 209 58.21 -21.20 17.15
CA THR A 209 58.31 -19.75 16.79
C THR A 209 58.79 -19.30 15.40
N THR A 210 57.93 -18.63 14.63
CA THR A 210 58.22 -17.32 13.99
C THR A 210 56.93 -16.55 13.69
N THR A 211 57.01 -15.27 14.01
CA THR A 211 56.07 -14.14 13.94
C THR A 211 55.55 -13.79 12.53
N THR A 212 54.44 -13.03 12.48
CA THR A 212 54.00 -12.09 11.40
C THR A 212 53.33 -12.76 10.16
N ILE A 213 52.16 -12.41 9.62
CA ILE A 213 51.24 -11.25 9.65
C ILE A 213 49.81 -11.81 9.43
N ILE A 214 48.92 -11.74 10.43
CA ILE A 214 47.47 -11.75 10.19
C ILE A 214 46.94 -10.41 10.71
N LYS A 215 46.84 -9.42 9.81
CA LYS A 215 46.10 -8.18 10.05
C LYS A 215 44.90 -8.12 9.10
N HIS A 216 43.77 -8.55 9.67
CA HIS A 216 42.55 -7.73 9.77
C HIS A 216 41.61 -7.63 8.56
N LEU A 217 40.90 -8.72 8.23
CA LEU A 217 39.54 -8.62 7.67
C LEU A 217 38.53 -8.37 8.81
N SER A 218 38.29 -7.10 9.09
CA SER A 218 37.23 -6.67 10.01
C SER A 218 35.86 -6.78 9.34
N ILE A 219 35.11 -7.83 9.67
CA ILE A 219 33.72 -8.04 9.31
C ILE A 219 32.85 -6.98 10.02
N LYS A 220 32.42 -5.94 9.30
CA LYS A 220 31.48 -4.94 9.85
C LYS A 220 30.08 -5.53 10.03
N LYS A 221 29.77 -5.93 11.27
CA LYS A 221 28.41 -6.06 11.82
C LYS A 221 27.56 -4.84 11.39
N ILE A 222 26.29 -5.07 11.01
CA ILE A 222 25.30 -3.99 10.91
C ILE A 222 25.22 -3.34 12.29
N SER A 223 25.65 -2.09 12.38
CA SER A 223 25.71 -1.36 13.64
C SER A 223 24.30 -1.14 14.19
N THR A 224 23.99 -1.68 15.35
CA THR A 224 22.73 -1.44 16.10
C THR A 224 22.76 -0.10 16.83
N ASN A 225 23.18 0.98 16.15
CA ASN A 225 23.29 2.30 16.79
C ASN A 225 21.88 2.84 17.08
N THR A 226 21.38 2.49 18.26
CA THR A 226 20.32 3.20 18.95
C THR A 226 21.00 4.25 19.82
N LYS A 227 21.52 5.32 19.21
CA LYS A 227 21.86 6.51 19.97
C LYS A 227 20.72 7.52 19.81
N PRO A 228 20.08 7.97 20.90
CA PRO A 228 19.25 9.16 20.84
C PRO A 228 20.13 10.31 20.35
N TYR A 229 19.59 11.14 19.45
CA TYR A 229 20.23 12.38 19.01
C TYR A 229 20.42 13.28 20.24
N THR A 230 21.57 13.18 20.89
CA THR A 230 22.04 14.19 21.83
C THR A 230 22.63 15.30 20.98
N HIS A 231 22.18 16.54 21.23
CA HIS A 231 22.77 17.73 20.63
C HIS A 231 24.30 17.56 20.62
N ALA A 232 24.91 17.63 19.44
CA ALA A 232 26.30 18.01 19.36
C ALA A 232 26.43 19.29 20.20
N ARG A 233 27.27 19.20 21.25
CA ARG A 233 27.70 20.36 22.03
C ARG A 233 28.03 21.49 21.06
N ALA A 234 27.45 22.67 21.31
CA ALA A 234 27.75 23.95 20.66
C ALA A 234 28.27 23.84 19.21
N ILE A 235 27.35 23.92 18.24
CA ILE A 235 27.71 24.07 16.83
C ILE A 235 28.41 25.44 16.68
N ASN A 236 29.73 25.40 16.55
CA ASN A 236 30.51 26.50 16.04
C ASN A 236 30.13 26.68 14.56
N ASN A 237 29.85 27.91 14.13
CA ASN A 237 29.09 28.25 12.93
C ASN A 237 29.71 27.90 11.55
N ASN A 238 30.76 27.07 11.46
CA ASN A 238 31.59 26.94 10.25
C ASN A 238 31.91 25.50 9.79
N SER A 239 30.94 24.57 9.68
CA SER A 239 31.21 23.31 8.96
C SER A 239 30.03 22.74 8.16
N SER A 240 30.05 22.98 6.86
CA SER A 240 29.07 22.54 5.86
C SER A 240 29.31 21.14 5.29
N HIS A 241 30.14 20.30 5.93
CA HIS A 241 30.56 18.98 5.41
C HIS A 241 29.89 17.78 6.11
N LEU A 242 29.19 18.01 7.23
CA LEU A 242 28.96 16.95 8.22
C LEU A 242 27.85 15.93 7.90
N THR A 243 27.02 16.07 6.86
CA THR A 243 25.90 15.12 6.62
C THR A 243 26.20 13.97 5.68
N PHE A 244 27.15 14.14 4.76
CA PHE A 244 27.66 13.03 3.94
C PHE A 244 28.68 12.20 4.73
N ASP A 245 29.27 12.77 5.79
CA ASP A 245 30.09 12.08 6.79
C ASP A 245 29.26 11.26 7.80
N ILE A 246 27.93 11.47 7.84
CA ILE A 246 27.02 10.70 8.68
C ILE A 246 26.92 9.28 8.13
N LYS A 247 27.05 8.30 9.03
CA LYS A 247 26.93 6.87 8.69
C LYS A 247 25.56 6.57 8.04
N PRO A 248 25.48 5.64 7.08
CA PRO A 248 24.19 5.22 6.54
C PRO A 248 23.23 4.75 7.64
N GLY A 249 21.96 5.17 7.59
CA GLY A 249 20.97 4.89 8.61
C GLY A 249 19.79 5.87 8.64
N LEU A 250 18.89 5.68 9.61
CA LEU A 250 17.72 6.54 9.86
C LEU A 250 18.00 7.47 11.04
N TYR A 251 17.77 8.76 10.84
CA TYR A 251 17.94 9.83 11.82
C TYR A 251 16.58 10.48 12.09
N THR A 252 16.07 10.27 13.30
CA THR A 252 14.77 10.77 13.71
C THR A 252 14.70 10.94 15.23
N LYS A 253 13.92 11.93 15.68
CA LYS A 253 13.54 12.13 17.10
C LYS A 253 12.17 11.50 17.41
N TYR A 254 11.50 10.95 16.41
CA TYR A 254 10.18 10.36 16.52
C TYR A 254 10.21 9.11 17.38
N LYS A 255 9.18 8.96 18.23
CA LYS A 255 8.99 7.82 19.11
C LYS A 255 7.93 6.91 18.50
N SER A 256 8.31 5.68 18.17
CA SER A 256 7.37 4.72 17.56
C SER A 256 6.26 4.31 18.53
N TYR A 257 5.06 4.17 18.00
CA TYR A 257 3.92 3.55 18.67
C TYR A 257 4.08 2.03 18.72
N LEU A 258 4.64 1.45 17.66
CA LEU A 258 4.86 0.00 17.56
C LEU A 258 6.26 -0.43 18.00
N GLN A 259 6.34 -1.63 18.58
CA GLN A 259 7.61 -2.27 18.93
C GLN A 259 8.24 -2.97 17.73
N ARG A 260 9.56 -3.11 17.78
CA ARG A 260 10.33 -3.83 16.74
C ARG A 260 10.09 -5.33 16.83
N ASP A 261 9.79 -5.95 15.69
CA ASP A 261 9.77 -7.41 15.59
C ASP A 261 11.19 -7.96 15.47
N LYS A 262 11.67 -8.56 16.55
CA LYS A 262 12.99 -9.20 16.61
C LYS A 262 13.07 -10.44 15.72
N THR A 263 11.95 -11.08 15.39
CA THR A 263 11.94 -12.33 14.62
C THR A 263 12.25 -12.07 13.14
N ILE A 264 11.57 -11.10 12.52
CA ILE A 264 11.86 -10.71 11.14
C ILE A 264 13.27 -10.14 11.02
N LEU A 265 13.73 -9.34 11.99
CA LEU A 265 15.09 -8.81 12.00
C LEU A 265 16.14 -9.92 12.03
N LYS A 266 15.93 -10.95 12.87
CA LYS A 266 16.82 -12.13 12.88
C LYS A 266 16.78 -12.88 11.54
N LYS A 267 15.60 -13.05 10.94
CA LYS A 267 15.44 -13.72 9.62
C LYS A 267 16.12 -12.95 8.48
N LEU A 268 16.15 -11.62 8.56
CA LEU A 268 16.82 -10.73 7.60
C LEU A 268 18.31 -10.52 7.89
N GLN A 269 18.78 -10.80 9.11
CA GLN A 269 20.18 -10.69 9.51
C GLN A 269 20.96 -12.02 9.44
N SER A 270 20.27 -13.17 9.52
CA SER A 270 20.89 -14.50 9.39
C SER A 270 21.52 -14.75 8.00
N THR A 271 21.34 -13.81 7.08
CA THR A 271 21.82 -13.81 5.70
C THR A 271 23.34 -13.85 5.57
N ASN A 272 24.10 -13.28 6.51
CA ASN A 272 25.56 -13.33 6.44
C ASN A 272 26.11 -14.76 6.63
N ALA A 273 25.34 -15.66 7.26
CA ALA A 273 25.77 -17.03 7.53
C ALA A 273 25.15 -18.08 6.58
N GLN A 274 24.02 -17.79 5.92
CA GLN A 274 23.23 -18.79 5.17
C GLN A 274 23.05 -18.52 3.65
N GLN A 275 23.80 -17.59 3.05
CA GLN A 275 23.82 -17.32 1.59
C GLN A 275 22.42 -17.31 0.89
N ARG A 276 21.41 -16.69 1.50
CA ARG A 276 20.09 -16.59 0.84
C ARG A 276 20.12 -15.56 -0.31
N PRO A 277 19.56 -15.88 -1.50
CA PRO A 277 19.45 -14.93 -2.60
C PRO A 277 18.68 -13.66 -2.22
N ASP A 278 19.05 -12.53 -2.81
CA ASP A 278 18.43 -11.23 -2.54
C ASP A 278 16.94 -11.21 -2.92
N THR A 279 16.53 -12.02 -3.91
CA THR A 279 15.12 -12.20 -4.30
C THR A 279 14.26 -12.76 -3.18
N VAL A 280 14.77 -13.73 -2.43
CA VAL A 280 14.08 -14.34 -1.29
C VAL A 280 13.95 -13.32 -0.16
N GLN A 281 14.98 -12.52 0.09
CA GLN A 281 14.94 -11.48 1.12
C GLN A 281 13.97 -10.36 0.77
N ASN A 282 13.94 -9.96 -0.51
CA ASN A 282 12.97 -9.02 -1.04
C ASN A 282 11.53 -9.54 -0.91
N ALA A 283 11.29 -10.82 -1.18
CA ALA A 283 9.97 -11.43 -0.96
C ALA A 283 9.58 -11.44 0.53
N LEU A 284 10.52 -11.76 1.43
CA LEU A 284 10.27 -11.78 2.88
C LEU A 284 9.89 -10.40 3.43
N ILE A 285 10.63 -9.35 3.06
CA ILE A 285 10.35 -7.99 3.57
C ILE A 285 9.02 -7.46 3.01
N ARG A 286 8.71 -7.73 1.75
CA ARG A 286 7.42 -7.33 1.15
C ARG A 286 6.25 -8.05 1.78
N ARG A 287 6.39 -9.35 2.01
CA ARG A 287 5.38 -10.14 2.71
C ARG A 287 5.15 -9.59 4.12
N PHE A 288 6.21 -9.25 4.85
CA PHE A 288 6.09 -8.63 6.16
C PHE A 288 5.29 -7.32 6.12
N PHE A 289 5.62 -6.42 5.21
CA PHE A 289 4.91 -5.15 5.06
C PHE A 289 3.45 -5.32 4.63
N LEU A 290 3.19 -6.26 3.74
CA LEU A 290 1.84 -6.63 3.31
C LEU A 290 1.00 -7.13 4.49
N GLU A 291 1.48 -8.14 5.22
CA GLU A 291 0.77 -8.72 6.36
C GLU A 291 0.53 -7.66 7.45
N LEU A 292 1.51 -6.79 7.71
CA LEU A 292 1.40 -5.70 8.66
C LEU A 292 0.32 -4.69 8.24
N THR A 293 0.35 -4.24 6.98
CA THR A 293 -0.60 -3.25 6.48
C THR A 293 -2.02 -3.83 6.42
N GLN A 294 -2.18 -5.08 5.97
CA GLN A 294 -3.48 -5.77 6.01
C GLN A 294 -4.02 -5.86 7.43
N SER A 295 -3.19 -6.26 8.40
CA SER A 295 -3.59 -6.33 9.80
C SER A 295 -4.07 -4.98 10.34
N PHE A 296 -3.45 -3.87 9.89
CA PHE A 296 -3.86 -2.51 10.21
C PHE A 296 -5.15 -2.07 9.49
N ILE A 297 -5.42 -2.55 8.27
CA ILE A 297 -6.62 -2.15 7.51
C ILE A 297 -7.87 -2.90 7.97
N ILE A 298 -7.76 -4.17 8.39
CA ILE A 298 -8.91 -5.03 8.73
C ILE A 298 -9.93 -4.35 9.70
N PRO A 299 -9.53 -3.72 10.80
CA PRO A 299 -10.48 -3.05 11.69
C PRO A 299 -11.23 -1.89 11.02
N LEU A 300 -10.54 -1.12 10.17
CA LEU A 300 -11.14 -0.01 9.41
C LEU A 300 -12.19 -0.54 8.43
N GLU A 301 -11.87 -1.60 7.69
CA GLU A 301 -12.80 -2.23 6.75
C GLU A 301 -14.01 -2.80 7.48
N ARG A 302 -13.81 -3.49 8.60
CA ARG A 302 -14.89 -4.03 9.41
C ARG A 302 -15.84 -2.94 9.90
N TYR A 303 -15.32 -1.83 10.41
CA TYR A 303 -16.15 -0.71 10.85
C TYR A 303 -16.85 -0.06 9.66
N PHE A 304 -16.15 0.17 8.54
CA PHE A 304 -16.76 0.70 7.32
C PHE A 304 -17.91 -0.17 6.80
N THR A 305 -17.77 -1.50 6.83
CA THR A 305 -18.86 -2.43 6.46
C THR A 305 -20.10 -2.24 7.33
N SER A 306 -19.94 -1.89 8.61
CA SER A 306 -21.07 -1.62 9.52
C SER A 306 -21.84 -0.33 9.15
N LEU A 307 -21.21 0.57 8.40
CA LEU A 307 -21.81 1.81 7.89
C LEU A 307 -22.64 1.58 6.61
N LEU A 308 -22.48 0.44 5.95
CA LEU A 308 -23.15 0.14 4.69
C LEU A 308 -24.64 -0.16 4.89
N PRO A 309 -25.51 0.29 3.97
CA PRO A 309 -26.93 0.03 4.04
C PRO A 309 -27.25 -1.45 3.77
N LEU A 310 -28.16 -2.01 4.56
CA LEU A 310 -28.67 -3.37 4.39
C LEU A 310 -29.53 -3.50 3.13
N ARG A 311 -29.56 -4.70 2.53
CA ARG A 311 -30.32 -5.01 1.30
C ARG A 311 -31.82 -4.67 1.39
N LYS A 312 -32.41 -4.73 2.59
CA LYS A 312 -33.83 -4.37 2.83
C LYS A 312 -34.18 -2.90 2.53
N TYR A 313 -33.18 -2.02 2.43
CA TYR A 313 -33.38 -0.59 2.15
C TYR A 313 -33.38 -0.25 0.65
N TYR A 314 -33.08 -1.21 -0.22
CA TYR A 314 -33.11 -1.04 -1.66
C TYR A 314 -34.56 -1.25 -2.12
N GLN A 315 -35.35 -0.18 -2.07
CA GLN A 315 -36.76 -0.19 -2.45
C GLN A 315 -36.95 0.61 -3.74
N VAL A 316 -37.77 0.09 -4.65
CA VAL A 316 -37.99 0.67 -5.98
C VAL A 316 -38.58 2.10 -5.89
N ASN A 317 -39.43 2.34 -4.89
CA ASN A 317 -40.08 3.63 -4.67
C ASN A 317 -39.22 4.64 -3.88
N ARG A 318 -38.06 4.26 -3.37
CA ARG A 318 -37.17 5.15 -2.61
C ARG A 318 -35.89 5.45 -3.37
N LYS A 319 -35.21 6.54 -2.99
CA LYS A 319 -33.88 6.87 -3.50
C LYS A 319 -32.86 5.80 -3.04
N PRO A 320 -31.73 5.66 -3.75
CA PRO A 320 -30.63 4.80 -3.32
C PRO A 320 -30.24 5.10 -1.86
N PRO A 321 -29.99 4.07 -1.04
CA PRO A 321 -29.63 4.28 0.34
C PRO A 321 -28.22 4.92 0.44
N ILE A 322 -28.05 5.81 1.42
CA ILE A 322 -26.80 6.55 1.64
C ILE A 322 -25.95 5.81 2.68
N ILE A 323 -24.63 5.78 2.46
CA ILE A 323 -23.67 5.23 3.43
C ILE A 323 -23.61 6.15 4.65
N LYS A 324 -23.63 5.58 5.86
CA LYS A 324 -23.47 6.38 7.08
C LYS A 324 -22.10 7.06 7.12
N GLU A 325 -22.03 8.19 7.81
CA GLU A 325 -20.77 8.89 8.03
C GLU A 325 -19.83 8.06 8.92
N PHE A 326 -18.53 8.26 8.73
CA PHE A 326 -17.51 7.56 9.50
C PHE A 326 -17.26 8.36 10.78
N ASP A 327 -17.56 7.79 11.95
CA ASP A 327 -17.30 8.41 13.24
C ASP A 327 -15.97 7.89 13.81
N ASN A 328 -15.02 8.81 13.99
CA ASN A 328 -13.69 8.50 14.51
C ASN A 328 -13.73 7.97 15.95
N GLU A 329 -14.57 8.53 16.81
CA GLU A 329 -14.63 8.15 18.23
C GLU A 329 -15.34 6.82 18.43
N GLU A 330 -16.39 6.56 17.65
CA GLU A 330 -17.04 5.25 17.62
C GLU A 330 -16.07 4.17 17.13
N PHE A 331 -15.38 4.42 16.01
CA PHE A 331 -14.37 3.51 15.50
C PHE A 331 -13.30 3.19 16.54
N LEU A 332 -12.72 4.20 17.20
CA LEU A 332 -11.66 4.00 18.21
C LEU A 332 -12.12 3.17 19.41
N LYS A 333 -13.41 3.16 19.75
CA LYS A 333 -13.98 2.28 20.79
C LYS A 333 -14.01 0.81 20.34
N THR A 334 -14.22 0.55 19.05
CA THR A 334 -14.26 -0.82 18.52
C THR A 334 -12.90 -1.52 18.54
N LEU A 335 -11.79 -0.76 18.58
CA LEU A 335 -10.42 -1.29 18.56
C LEU A 335 -10.08 -2.13 19.79
N ASP A 336 -10.73 -1.87 20.93
CA ASP A 336 -10.50 -2.64 22.15
C ASP A 336 -10.97 -4.10 21.97
N GLN A 337 -12.03 -4.32 21.16
CA GLN A 337 -12.60 -5.64 20.87
C GLN A 337 -12.10 -6.25 19.55
N TYR A 338 -11.85 -5.42 18.53
CA TYR A 338 -11.59 -5.87 17.14
C TYR A 338 -10.34 -5.23 16.52
N GLY A 339 -9.36 -4.85 17.34
CA GLY A 339 -8.14 -4.19 16.87
C GLY A 339 -7.10 -5.12 16.22
N PRO A 340 -6.01 -4.55 15.65
CA PRO A 340 -4.96 -5.28 14.94
C PRO A 340 -4.22 -6.29 15.79
N GLN A 341 -4.28 -6.20 17.12
CA GLN A 341 -3.66 -7.16 18.02
C GLN A 341 -4.16 -8.60 17.84
N LEU A 342 -5.30 -8.79 17.16
CA LEU A 342 -5.85 -10.11 16.83
C LEU A 342 -5.19 -10.75 15.60
N THR A 343 -4.62 -9.96 14.71
CA THR A 343 -4.07 -10.41 13.42
C THR A 343 -2.56 -10.15 13.29
N SER A 344 -2.06 -9.14 13.99
CA SER A 344 -0.64 -8.77 14.05
C SER A 344 0.04 -9.31 15.31
N GLY A 345 1.23 -9.89 15.15
CA GLY A 345 2.10 -10.26 16.27
C GLY A 345 2.84 -9.08 16.92
N LEU A 346 2.67 -7.85 16.41
CA LEU A 346 3.32 -6.67 16.95
C LEU A 346 2.59 -6.12 18.18
N LYS A 347 3.38 -5.73 19.18
CA LYS A 347 2.92 -5.03 20.38
C LYS A 347 3.18 -3.55 20.24
N GLY A 348 2.32 -2.72 20.83
CA GLY A 348 2.45 -1.27 20.77
C GLY A 348 1.13 -0.57 21.07
N ASP A 349 1.16 0.75 20.98
CA ASP A 349 -0.03 1.59 21.18
C ASP A 349 -0.78 1.79 19.87
N TRP A 350 -1.55 0.77 19.48
CA TRP A 350 -2.33 0.79 18.24
C TRP A 350 -3.38 1.91 18.23
N LYS A 351 -3.99 2.19 19.39
CA LYS A 351 -5.07 3.17 19.51
C LYS A 351 -4.58 4.57 19.18
N GLU A 352 -3.42 4.95 19.70
CA GLU A 352 -2.81 6.25 19.40
C GLU A 352 -2.35 6.33 17.94
N LEU A 353 -1.81 5.24 17.38
CA LEU A 353 -1.45 5.18 15.97
C LEU A 353 -2.67 5.44 15.05
N TYR A 354 -3.82 4.82 15.33
CA TYR A 354 -5.05 5.09 14.58
C TYR A 354 -5.51 6.53 14.75
N LYS A 355 -5.47 7.07 15.98
CA LYS A 355 -5.85 8.45 16.26
C LYS A 355 -5.12 9.44 15.35
N HIS A 356 -3.81 9.23 15.18
CA HIS A 356 -2.99 10.01 14.26
C HIS A 356 -3.32 9.71 12.80
N PHE A 357 -3.44 8.42 12.42
CA PHE A 357 -3.75 8.01 11.05
C PHE A 357 -5.05 8.62 10.51
N LEU A 358 -6.10 8.70 11.31
CA LEU A 358 -7.39 9.28 10.90
C LEU A 358 -7.30 10.76 10.51
N LEU A 359 -6.22 11.46 10.89
CA LEU A 359 -5.97 12.85 10.52
C LEU A 359 -5.19 12.98 9.20
N THR A 360 -4.63 11.89 8.67
CA THR A 360 -3.66 11.95 7.57
C THR A 360 -4.30 11.91 6.18
N PRO A 361 -3.58 12.39 5.15
CA PRO A 361 -4.01 12.23 3.76
C PRO A 361 -4.23 10.79 3.34
N ASN A 362 -3.42 9.84 3.84
CA ASN A 362 -3.58 8.42 3.52
C ASN A 362 -4.97 7.89 3.91
N PHE A 363 -5.45 8.25 5.10
CA PHE A 363 -6.79 7.86 5.53
C PHE A 363 -7.89 8.49 4.67
N ARG A 364 -7.76 9.78 4.35
CA ARG A 364 -8.75 10.49 3.50
C ARG A 364 -8.88 9.83 2.14
N LEU A 365 -7.75 9.49 1.49
CA LEU A 365 -7.74 8.79 0.20
C LEU A 365 -8.33 7.38 0.32
N TRP A 366 -7.99 6.66 1.37
CA TRP A 366 -8.57 5.34 1.62
C TRP A 366 -10.10 5.41 1.78
N LEU A 367 -10.59 6.34 2.62
CA LEU A 367 -12.02 6.49 2.89
C LEU A 367 -12.78 6.94 1.64
N SER A 368 -12.23 7.88 0.85
CA SER A 368 -12.87 8.33 -0.40
C SER A 368 -12.97 7.20 -1.41
N ASN A 369 -11.90 6.42 -1.60
CA ASN A 369 -11.91 5.27 -2.51
C ASN A 369 -12.93 4.22 -2.06
N ARG A 370 -12.97 3.91 -0.75
CA ARG A 370 -13.93 2.94 -0.21
C ARG A 370 -15.37 3.39 -0.31
N ARG A 371 -15.64 4.69 -0.12
CA ARG A 371 -16.96 5.29 -0.37
C ARG A 371 -17.34 5.22 -1.84
N GLN A 372 -16.41 5.50 -2.76
CA GLN A 372 -16.67 5.41 -4.19
C GLN A 372 -17.02 3.98 -4.60
N GLU A 373 -16.20 2.99 -4.21
CA GLU A 373 -16.46 1.57 -4.48
C GLU A 373 -17.83 1.12 -3.94
N ALA A 374 -18.13 1.47 -2.69
CA ALA A 374 -19.40 1.14 -2.07
C ALA A 374 -20.58 1.83 -2.76
N ASN A 375 -20.46 3.12 -3.12
CA ASN A 375 -21.50 3.85 -3.84
C ASN A 375 -21.73 3.27 -5.23
N SER A 376 -20.70 2.97 -6.01
CA SER A 376 -20.83 2.30 -7.30
C SER A 376 -21.59 0.99 -7.15
N LYS A 377 -21.31 0.22 -6.08
CA LYS A 377 -22.02 -1.04 -5.84
C LYS A 377 -23.46 -0.86 -5.39
N ILE A 378 -23.73 0.13 -4.52
CA ILE A 378 -25.09 0.50 -4.09
C ILE A 378 -25.93 0.87 -5.31
N TYR A 379 -25.40 1.73 -6.20
CA TYR A 379 -26.08 2.15 -7.41
C TYR A 379 -26.30 0.99 -8.39
N SER A 380 -25.30 0.13 -8.57
CA SER A 380 -25.44 -1.10 -9.38
C SER A 380 -26.59 -1.99 -8.88
N LEU A 381 -26.64 -2.28 -7.57
CA LEU A 381 -27.70 -3.09 -6.96
C LEU A 381 -29.07 -2.41 -7.01
N TYR A 382 -29.11 -1.09 -6.86
CA TYR A 382 -30.32 -0.31 -6.97
C TYR A 382 -30.91 -0.40 -8.38
N ILE A 383 -30.10 -0.19 -9.42
CA ILE A 383 -30.53 -0.31 -10.82
C ILE A 383 -30.99 -1.74 -11.12
N GLU A 384 -30.24 -2.75 -10.67
CA GLU A 384 -30.63 -4.16 -10.82
C GLU A 384 -32.02 -4.42 -10.21
N THR A 385 -32.27 -3.88 -9.01
CA THR A 385 -33.56 -4.02 -8.31
C THR A 385 -34.69 -3.34 -9.09
N ILE A 386 -34.45 -2.15 -9.65
CA ILE A 386 -35.46 -1.43 -10.43
C ILE A 386 -35.69 -2.10 -11.79
N ALA A 387 -34.65 -2.47 -12.52
CA ALA A 387 -34.77 -3.11 -13.82
C ALA A 387 -35.53 -4.44 -13.73
N ASN A 388 -35.32 -5.20 -12.65
CA ASN A 388 -35.96 -6.50 -12.44
C ASN A 388 -37.27 -6.43 -11.63
N CYS A 389 -37.74 -5.25 -11.21
CA CYS A 389 -38.97 -5.14 -10.43
C CYS A 389 -40.22 -5.52 -11.24
N ARG A 390 -41.22 -6.09 -10.58
CA ARG A 390 -42.54 -6.38 -11.14
C ARG A 390 -43.50 -5.23 -10.81
N LEU A 391 -44.11 -4.66 -11.85
CA LEU A 391 -44.93 -3.45 -11.73
C LEU A 391 -46.08 -3.60 -10.71
N GLU A 392 -46.83 -4.70 -10.75
CA GLU A 392 -47.98 -4.85 -9.83
C GLU A 392 -47.58 -5.43 -8.47
N GLN A 393 -46.65 -6.39 -8.45
CA GLN A 393 -46.27 -7.10 -7.21
C GLN A 393 -45.36 -6.27 -6.30
N ASP A 394 -44.37 -5.58 -6.88
CA ASP A 394 -43.34 -4.85 -6.12
C ASP A 394 -43.68 -3.36 -5.98
N LEU A 395 -44.25 -2.77 -7.03
CA LEU A 395 -44.55 -1.34 -7.10
C LEU A 395 -46.02 -1.00 -6.81
N LYS A 396 -46.94 -1.99 -6.91
CA LYS A 396 -48.39 -1.81 -6.72
C LYS A 396 -48.91 -0.59 -7.49
N ILE A 397 -48.55 -0.50 -8.77
CA ILE A 397 -48.85 0.66 -9.62
C ILE A 397 -50.35 0.99 -9.65
N SER A 398 -51.24 0.01 -9.44
CA SER A 398 -52.69 0.23 -9.32
C SER A 398 -53.13 1.14 -8.16
N LYS A 399 -52.28 1.30 -7.13
CA LYS A 399 -52.55 2.12 -5.95
C LYS A 399 -51.85 3.48 -5.97
N LEU A 400 -50.98 3.72 -6.96
CA LEU A 400 -50.26 4.97 -7.08
C LEU A 400 -51.15 6.04 -7.71
N THR A 401 -50.98 7.27 -7.25
CA THR A 401 -51.59 8.43 -7.89
C THR A 401 -50.92 8.72 -9.23
N GLU A 402 -51.60 9.44 -10.11
CA GLU A 402 -51.06 9.79 -11.43
C GLU A 402 -49.75 10.60 -11.32
N ILE A 403 -49.60 11.44 -10.29
CA ILE A 403 -48.38 12.20 -10.00
C ILE A 403 -47.22 11.25 -9.63
N GLU A 404 -47.47 10.26 -8.79
CA GLU A 404 -46.46 9.26 -8.39
C GLU A 404 -46.04 8.37 -9.57
N LEU A 405 -46.97 8.07 -10.48
CA LEU A 405 -46.67 7.37 -11.73
C LEU A 405 -45.74 8.21 -12.62
N VAL A 406 -45.97 9.51 -12.71
CA VAL A 406 -45.08 10.42 -13.47
C VAL A 406 -43.70 10.52 -12.82
N ASP A 407 -43.58 10.63 -11.49
CA ASP A 407 -42.28 10.61 -10.80
C ASP A 407 -41.51 9.31 -11.08
N LEU A 408 -42.21 8.17 -11.10
CA LEU A 408 -41.63 6.87 -11.43
C LEU A 408 -41.14 6.82 -12.88
N LEU A 409 -41.91 7.34 -13.83
CA LEU A 409 -41.53 7.43 -15.24
C LEU A 409 -40.31 8.33 -15.44
N LEU A 410 -40.27 9.50 -14.80
CA LEU A 410 -39.12 10.40 -14.83
C LEU A 410 -37.87 9.73 -14.26
N ARG A 411 -38.02 8.98 -13.16
CA ARG A 411 -36.94 8.21 -12.55
C ARG A 411 -36.42 7.10 -13.45
N PHE A 412 -37.29 6.35 -14.13
CA PHE A 412 -36.84 5.33 -15.09
C PHE A 412 -36.09 5.96 -16.26
N ASN A 413 -36.57 7.12 -16.75
CA ASN A 413 -35.91 7.84 -17.83
C ASN A 413 -34.54 8.39 -17.41
N ASP A 414 -34.40 8.96 -16.21
CA ASP A 414 -33.11 9.39 -15.63
C ASP A 414 -32.13 8.21 -15.56
N LEU A 415 -32.59 7.04 -15.10
CA LEU A 415 -31.74 5.85 -15.04
C LEU A 415 -31.30 5.36 -16.42
N ILE A 416 -32.16 5.43 -17.43
CA ILE A 416 -31.78 5.11 -18.83
C ILE A 416 -30.68 6.07 -19.30
N GLN A 417 -30.87 7.39 -19.13
CA GLN A 417 -29.87 8.39 -19.53
C GLN A 417 -28.53 8.17 -18.83
N ARG A 418 -28.55 7.82 -17.54
CA ARG A 418 -27.34 7.51 -16.77
C ARG A 418 -26.67 6.22 -17.23
N LEU A 419 -27.43 5.18 -17.59
CA LEU A 419 -26.89 3.93 -18.13
C LEU A 419 -26.29 4.11 -19.53
N GLU A 420 -26.86 5.00 -20.35
CA GLU A 420 -26.34 5.36 -21.67
C GLU A 420 -25.09 6.25 -21.58
N SER A 421 -24.95 7.01 -20.49
CA SER A 421 -23.78 7.84 -20.25
C SER A 421 -22.50 7.02 -20.07
N LYS A 422 -21.46 7.40 -20.80
CA LYS A 422 -20.10 6.82 -20.67
C LYS A 422 -19.27 7.46 -19.56
N THR A 423 -19.74 8.56 -18.97
CA THR A 423 -18.99 9.36 -18.00
C THR A 423 -19.47 9.19 -16.56
N ASP A 424 -20.55 8.43 -16.31
CA ASP A 424 -21.03 8.19 -14.94
C ASP A 424 -20.07 7.27 -14.19
N GLU A 425 -19.25 7.85 -13.31
CA GLU A 425 -18.24 7.17 -12.51
C GLU A 425 -18.79 6.00 -11.69
N LEU A 426 -20.06 6.07 -11.27
CA LEU A 426 -20.70 5.06 -10.43
C LEU A 426 -21.08 3.79 -11.23
N LEU A 427 -21.14 3.90 -12.56
CA LEU A 427 -21.62 2.85 -13.45
C LEU A 427 -20.52 2.34 -14.40
N LEU A 428 -19.27 2.79 -14.26
CA LEU A 428 -18.15 2.36 -15.08
C LEU A 428 -17.83 0.86 -14.91
N THR A 429 -18.14 0.28 -13.76
CA THR A 429 -17.83 -1.12 -13.43
C THR A 429 -18.87 -2.11 -13.95
N ILE A 430 -19.98 -1.65 -14.55
CA ILE A 430 -21.04 -2.52 -15.07
C ILE A 430 -20.77 -2.82 -16.54
N ASP A 431 -20.76 -4.09 -16.90
CA ASP A 431 -20.56 -4.54 -18.28
C ASP A 431 -21.60 -3.95 -19.23
N GLN A 432 -21.18 -3.61 -20.44
CA GLN A 432 -22.05 -2.95 -21.43
C GLN A 432 -23.28 -3.80 -21.81
N THR A 433 -23.12 -5.13 -21.85
CA THR A 433 -24.23 -6.06 -22.13
C THR A 433 -25.31 -5.99 -21.06
N ILE A 434 -24.91 -5.92 -19.78
CA ILE A 434 -25.81 -5.79 -18.64
C ILE A 434 -26.50 -4.42 -18.66
N LYS A 435 -25.76 -3.34 -18.99
CA LYS A 435 -26.36 -2.01 -19.15
C LYS A 435 -27.47 -2.01 -20.20
N ASN A 436 -27.21 -2.63 -21.36
CA ASN A 436 -28.19 -2.72 -22.43
C ASN A 436 -29.43 -3.53 -22.01
N ASP A 437 -29.26 -4.66 -21.31
CA ASP A 437 -30.40 -5.44 -20.76
C ASP A 437 -31.26 -4.61 -19.79
N TYR A 438 -30.63 -3.84 -18.89
CA TYR A 438 -31.35 -2.98 -17.97
C TYR A 438 -32.09 -1.84 -18.68
N ILE A 439 -31.48 -1.22 -19.70
CA ILE A 439 -32.12 -0.18 -20.51
C ILE A 439 -33.39 -0.73 -21.17
N GLU A 440 -33.30 -1.88 -21.83
CA GLU A 440 -34.46 -2.50 -22.50
C GLU A 440 -35.58 -2.85 -21.52
N LYS A 441 -35.26 -3.43 -20.36
CA LYS A 441 -36.25 -3.71 -19.31
C LYS A 441 -36.94 -2.45 -18.80
N LEU A 442 -36.21 -1.34 -18.63
CA LEU A 442 -36.78 -0.07 -18.19
C LEU A 442 -37.67 0.55 -19.29
N LYS A 443 -37.25 0.53 -20.56
CA LYS A 443 -38.05 0.99 -21.70
C LYS A 443 -39.39 0.25 -21.80
N ILE A 444 -39.38 -1.08 -21.67
CA ILE A 444 -40.59 -1.90 -21.67
C ILE A 444 -41.53 -1.49 -20.53
N LYS A 445 -41.00 -1.27 -19.32
CA LYS A 445 -41.81 -0.82 -18.17
C LYS A 445 -42.41 0.56 -18.37
N ILE A 446 -41.64 1.51 -18.92
CA ILE A 446 -42.14 2.85 -19.27
C ILE A 446 -43.32 2.73 -20.23
N LYS A 447 -43.19 1.92 -21.29
CA LYS A 447 -44.26 1.71 -22.27
C LYS A 447 -45.54 1.19 -21.63
N ILE A 448 -45.43 0.15 -20.79
CA ILE A 448 -46.59 -0.44 -20.08
C ILE A 448 -47.29 0.61 -19.20
N ILE A 449 -46.55 1.40 -18.42
CA ILE A 449 -47.14 2.42 -17.52
C ILE A 449 -47.86 3.52 -18.34
N ILE A 450 -47.25 3.98 -19.44
CA ILE A 450 -47.85 5.00 -20.30
C ILE A 450 -49.14 4.47 -20.94
N GLU A 451 -49.13 3.26 -21.50
CA GLU A 451 -50.27 2.70 -22.24
C GLU A 451 -51.43 2.30 -21.32
N GLU A 452 -51.15 1.71 -20.15
CA GLU A 452 -52.18 1.08 -19.31
C GLU A 452 -52.71 1.95 -18.17
N LYS A 453 -51.98 2.99 -17.73
CA LYS A 453 -52.30 3.71 -16.47
C LYS A 453 -52.35 5.23 -16.55
N LEU A 454 -51.82 5.84 -17.60
CA LEU A 454 -51.77 7.31 -17.71
C LEU A 454 -52.97 7.85 -18.50
N SER A 455 -53.56 8.98 -18.06
CA SER A 455 -54.59 9.68 -18.83
C SER A 455 -54.02 10.29 -20.11
N ASP A 456 -54.84 10.49 -21.13
CA ASP A 456 -54.39 11.00 -22.44
C ASP A 456 -53.78 12.41 -22.34
N ASP A 457 -54.29 13.26 -21.44
CA ASP A 457 -53.73 14.58 -21.16
C ASP A 457 -52.31 14.50 -20.60
N MET A 458 -52.07 13.55 -19.69
CA MET A 458 -50.76 13.35 -19.05
C MET A 458 -49.77 12.64 -19.98
N LYS A 459 -50.24 11.77 -20.89
CA LYS A 459 -49.43 11.23 -21.99
C LYS A 459 -48.92 12.35 -22.88
N LEU A 460 -49.80 13.28 -23.27
CA LEU A 460 -49.44 14.42 -24.12
C LEU A 460 -48.39 15.31 -23.43
N LEU A 461 -48.55 15.56 -22.13
CA LEU A 461 -47.58 16.31 -21.32
C LEU A 461 -46.23 15.59 -21.22
N PHE A 462 -46.24 14.29 -20.93
CA PHE A 462 -45.03 13.50 -20.80
C PHE A 462 -44.25 13.44 -22.13
N HIS A 463 -44.92 13.20 -23.25
CA HIS A 463 -44.30 13.20 -24.57
C HIS A 463 -43.77 14.59 -25.00
N LYS A 464 -44.39 15.67 -24.53
CA LYS A 464 -43.93 17.04 -24.81
C LYS A 464 -42.70 17.43 -23.98
N GLN A 465 -42.56 16.91 -22.76
CA GLN A 465 -41.46 17.25 -21.84
C GLN A 465 -40.29 16.27 -21.92
N VAL A 466 -40.53 14.99 -22.20
CA VAL A 466 -39.52 13.94 -22.23
C VAL A 466 -39.28 13.55 -23.69
N LYS A 467 -38.12 13.91 -24.24
CA LYS A 467 -37.64 13.35 -25.51
C LYS A 467 -37.29 11.88 -25.28
N ILE A 468 -38.28 11.00 -25.32
CA ILE A 468 -38.04 9.57 -25.25
C ILE A 468 -37.55 9.13 -26.62
N SER A 469 -36.30 8.68 -26.72
CA SER A 469 -35.80 7.88 -27.84
C SER A 469 -36.44 6.49 -27.79
N LEU A 470 -37.72 6.40 -28.17
CA LEU A 470 -38.47 5.15 -28.33
C LEU A 470 -38.19 4.48 -29.70
N SER A 471 -36.98 4.66 -30.24
CA SER A 471 -36.54 4.01 -31.49
C SER A 471 -35.98 2.63 -31.22
#